data_AF-A0A2N3C5V3-F1
#
_entry.id   AF-A0A2N3C5V3-F1
#
_cell.length_a   1.000
_cell.length_b   1.000
_cell.length_c   1.000
_cell.angle_alpha   90.00
_cell.angle_beta   90.00
_cell.angle_gamma   90.00
#
_symmetry.space_group_name_H-M   'P 1'
#
loop_
_entity.id
_entity.type
_entity.pdbx_description
1 polymer ?
#
loop_
_entity_poly.entity_id
_entity_poly.type
_entity_poly.pdbx_seq_one_letter_code
_entity_poly.pdbx_strand_id
1 'polypeptide(L)'
;MDESTRAMNAATQDMRDYALYSTVLVGVGTFLLFVTLGLTYMANRAAQDAVTATREMGEAQIRAYLVVGGKKIVNDYLSVIPEIEVKVFNHGQTPGILKKLHYEWSYDEPSGVVPTYRNEDTQIKDNVVAGGEDHQFGTTNVHPNRPYLFGFIEYEDVFRKTRTTRFCMKMTIVSADKITSEPAGTPAHNHWD
;
A
#
# COMPACT_ATOMS: atom_id res chain seq x y z
N MET A 1 -35.70 -72.57 40.15
CA MET A 1 -35.05 -71.55 39.31
C MET A 1 -33.68 -71.35 39.93
N ASP A 2 -32.64 -71.87 39.27
CA ASP A 2 -31.31 -72.02 39.87
C ASP A 2 -30.60 -70.69 40.08
N GLU A 3 -29.88 -70.59 41.19
CA GLU A 3 -29.05 -69.46 41.57
C GLU A 3 -27.99 -69.12 40.51
N SER A 4 -27.50 -70.15 39.80
CA SER A 4 -26.59 -70.02 38.66
C SER A 4 -27.18 -69.21 37.50
N THR A 5 -28.48 -69.36 37.23
CA THR A 5 -29.15 -68.63 36.14
C THR A 5 -29.32 -67.14 36.49
N ARG A 6 -29.52 -66.80 37.77
CA ARG A 6 -29.59 -65.40 38.22
C ARG A 6 -28.23 -64.72 38.18
N ALA A 7 -27.19 -65.41 38.65
CA ALA A 7 -25.81 -64.89 38.61
C ALA A 7 -25.35 -64.63 37.17
N MET A 8 -25.68 -65.52 36.23
CA MET A 8 -25.34 -65.35 34.82
C MET A 8 -26.07 -64.15 34.18
N ASN A 9 -27.35 -63.94 34.52
CA ASN A 9 -28.11 -62.78 34.05
C ASN A 9 -27.57 -61.46 34.60
N ALA A 10 -27.18 -61.42 35.88
CA ALA A 10 -26.58 -60.24 36.50
C ALA A 10 -25.24 -59.87 35.84
N ALA A 11 -24.35 -60.85 35.65
CA ALA A 11 -23.08 -60.63 34.94
C ALA A 11 -23.27 -60.15 33.49
N THR A 12 -24.31 -60.65 32.81
CA THR A 12 -24.64 -60.21 31.44
C THR A 12 -25.13 -58.76 31.42
N GLN A 13 -25.90 -58.34 32.44
CA GLN A 13 -26.34 -56.96 32.59
C GLN A 13 -25.17 -56.02 32.88
N ASP A 14 -24.28 -56.40 33.81
CA ASP A 14 -23.10 -55.61 34.12
C ASP A 14 -22.19 -55.42 32.89
N MET A 15 -21.97 -56.49 32.11
CA MET A 15 -21.19 -56.41 30.86
C MET A 15 -21.82 -55.46 29.84
N ARG A 16 -23.15 -55.44 29.73
CA ARG A 16 -23.88 -54.51 28.85
C ARG A 16 -23.67 -53.07 29.27
N ASP A 17 -23.75 -52.78 30.56
CA ASP A 17 -23.61 -51.43 31.09
C ASP A 17 -22.17 -50.92 30.91
N TYR A 18 -21.15 -51.74 31.19
CA TYR A 18 -19.75 -51.40 30.91
C TYR A 18 -19.49 -51.13 29.42
N ALA A 19 -20.08 -51.94 28.53
CA ALA A 19 -19.97 -51.73 27.09
C ALA A 19 -20.60 -50.40 26.66
N LEU A 20 -21.75 -50.02 27.25
CA LEU A 20 -22.42 -48.75 26.99
C LEU A 20 -21.57 -47.57 27.48
N TYR A 21 -21.06 -47.61 28.72
CA TYR A 21 -20.19 -46.54 29.24
C TYR A 21 -18.91 -46.39 28.42
N SER A 22 -18.27 -47.50 28.04
CA SER A 22 -17.08 -47.48 27.19
C SER A 22 -17.37 -46.85 25.83
N THR A 23 -18.48 -47.23 25.19
CA THR A 23 -18.89 -46.68 23.89
C THR A 23 -19.17 -45.17 23.97
N VAL A 24 -19.83 -44.72 25.03
CA VAL A 24 -20.08 -43.28 25.27
C VAL A 24 -18.76 -42.53 25.47
N LEU A 25 -17.84 -43.07 26.27
CA LEU A 25 -16.55 -42.43 26.54
C LEU A 25 -15.70 -42.32 25.28
N VAL A 26 -15.63 -43.37 24.46
CA VAL A 26 -14.97 -43.35 23.15
C VAL A 26 -15.63 -42.30 22.24
N GLY A 27 -16.97 -42.27 22.18
CA GLY A 27 -17.71 -41.27 21.41
C GLY A 27 -17.38 -39.83 21.81
N VAL A 28 -17.33 -39.54 23.12
CA VAL A 28 -16.95 -38.23 23.65
C VAL A 28 -15.49 -37.90 23.32
N GLY A 29 -14.57 -38.86 23.51
CA GLY A 29 -13.15 -38.67 23.17
C GLY A 29 -12.94 -38.36 21.70
N THR A 30 -13.60 -39.10 20.80
CA THR A 30 -13.57 -38.84 19.36
C THR A 30 -14.16 -37.47 19.01
N PHE A 31 -15.28 -37.08 19.62
CA PHE A 31 -15.86 -35.75 19.41
C PHE A 31 -14.92 -34.62 19.83
N LEU A 32 -14.28 -34.73 21.01
CA LEU A 32 -13.30 -33.74 21.48
C LEU A 32 -12.09 -33.63 20.57
N LEU A 33 -11.63 -34.74 19.98
CA LEU A 33 -10.54 -34.72 18.98
C LEU A 33 -10.95 -33.92 17.73
N PHE A 34 -12.17 -34.12 17.22
CA PHE A 34 -12.66 -33.34 16.08
C PHE A 34 -12.77 -31.85 16.39
N VAL A 35 -13.27 -31.49 17.57
CA VAL A 35 -13.33 -30.09 18.02
C VAL A 35 -11.92 -29.49 18.09
N THR A 36 -10.97 -30.20 18.71
CA THR A 36 -9.58 -29.74 18.85
C THR A 36 -8.90 -29.56 17.49
N LEU A 37 -9.13 -30.47 16.55
CA LEU A 37 -8.62 -30.36 15.19
C LEU A 37 -9.20 -29.15 14.46
N GLY A 38 -10.51 -28.92 14.60
CA GLY A 38 -11.20 -27.75 14.03
C GLY A 38 -10.65 -26.43 14.55
N LEU A 39 -10.47 -26.32 15.88
CA LEU A 39 -9.86 -25.15 16.50
C LEU A 39 -8.41 -24.93 16.03
N THR A 40 -7.61 -26.00 15.94
CA THR A 40 -6.23 -25.92 15.45
C THR A 40 -6.17 -25.45 14.00
N TYR A 41 -7.09 -25.92 13.16
CA TYR A 41 -7.21 -25.48 11.78
C TYR A 41 -7.53 -23.97 11.70
N MET A 42 -8.52 -23.50 12.47
CA MET A 42 -8.86 -22.08 12.51
C MET A 42 -7.71 -21.20 13.02
N ALA A 43 -7.02 -21.65 14.07
CA ALA A 43 -5.86 -20.95 14.62
C ALA A 43 -4.73 -20.81 13.60
N ASN A 44 -4.42 -21.90 12.86
CA ASN A 44 -3.41 -21.87 11.81
C ASN A 44 -3.77 -20.90 10.68
N ARG A 45 -5.05 -20.88 10.27
CA ARG A 45 -5.53 -19.92 9.26
C ARG A 45 -5.39 -18.48 9.74
N ALA A 46 -5.84 -18.18 10.96
CA ALA A 46 -5.72 -16.84 11.53
C ALA A 46 -4.25 -16.40 11.67
N ALA A 47 -3.35 -17.31 12.03
CA ALA A 47 -1.92 -17.03 12.07
C ALA A 47 -1.35 -16.70 10.68
N GLN A 48 -1.75 -17.42 9.63
CA GLN A 48 -1.34 -17.11 8.25
C GLN A 48 -1.87 -15.76 7.77
N ASP A 49 -3.13 -15.44 8.08
CA ASP A 49 -3.73 -14.14 7.76
C ASP A 49 -2.99 -13.00 8.48
N ALA A 50 -2.66 -13.20 9.77
CA ALA A 50 -1.90 -12.24 10.56
C ALA A 50 -0.47 -12.02 10.04
N VAL A 51 0.22 -13.09 9.62
CA VAL A 51 1.56 -12.99 9.02
C VAL A 51 1.51 -12.23 7.69
N THR A 52 0.51 -12.52 6.86
CA THR A 52 0.30 -11.81 5.59
C THR A 52 0.06 -10.33 5.82
N ALA A 53 -0.87 -9.98 6.72
CA ALA A 53 -1.15 -8.58 7.07
C ALA A 53 0.09 -7.87 7.64
N THR A 54 0.83 -8.53 8.54
CA THR A 54 2.05 -7.97 9.12
C THR A 54 3.12 -7.73 8.06
N ARG A 55 3.26 -8.66 7.11
CA ARG A 55 4.18 -8.49 5.98
C ARG A 55 3.78 -7.31 5.11
N GLU A 56 2.51 -7.20 4.73
CA GLU A 56 2.01 -6.07 3.93
C GLU A 56 2.20 -4.73 4.64
N MET A 57 1.93 -4.67 5.95
CA MET A 57 2.18 -3.50 6.78
C MET A 57 3.67 -3.16 6.84
N GLY A 58 4.54 -4.17 7.01
CA GLY A 58 5.99 -3.98 7.00
C GLY A 58 6.49 -3.46 5.66
N GLU A 59 6.04 -4.04 4.55
CA GLU A 59 6.34 -3.58 3.19
C GLU A 59 5.89 -2.12 3.00
N ALA A 60 4.69 -1.75 3.47
CA ALA A 60 4.21 -0.38 3.41
C ALA A 60 5.01 0.59 4.29
N GLN A 61 5.56 0.16 5.42
CA GLN A 61 6.36 1.03 6.29
C GLN A 61 7.76 1.30 5.71
N ILE A 62 8.39 0.32 5.06
CA ILE A 62 9.78 0.45 4.62
C ILE A 62 9.94 0.89 3.17
N ARG A 63 8.88 0.87 2.36
CA ARG A 63 8.94 1.22 0.92
C ARG A 63 9.39 2.67 0.66
N ALA A 64 9.84 2.90 -0.57
CA ALA A 64 10.09 4.23 -1.11
C ALA A 64 8.78 5.04 -1.23
N TYR A 65 8.86 6.34 -0.93
CA TYR A 65 7.78 7.31 -1.05
C TYR A 65 8.27 8.50 -1.85
N LEU A 66 8.15 8.41 -3.18
CA LEU A 66 8.59 9.47 -4.08
C LEU A 66 7.52 10.57 -4.15
N VAL A 67 7.94 11.81 -3.84
CA VAL A 67 7.09 13.01 -3.85
C VAL A 67 7.77 14.08 -4.73
N VAL A 68 6.98 14.81 -5.52
CA VAL A 68 7.50 15.95 -6.30
C VAL A 68 7.50 17.21 -5.44
N GLY A 69 8.58 17.98 -5.53
CA GLY A 69 8.64 19.36 -5.03
C GLY A 69 9.37 20.29 -6.00
N GLY A 70 9.01 21.58 -5.99
CA GLY A 70 9.69 22.62 -6.76
C GLY A 70 10.59 23.46 -5.83
N LYS A 71 11.88 23.62 -6.18
CA LYS A 71 12.87 24.24 -5.25
C LYS A 71 13.59 25.49 -5.78
N LYS A 72 13.80 25.64 -7.09
CA LYS A 72 14.66 26.72 -7.60
C LYS A 72 14.23 27.21 -8.98
N ILE A 73 14.26 28.53 -9.16
CA ILE A 73 14.20 29.16 -10.49
C ILE A 73 15.58 29.07 -11.12
N VAL A 74 15.65 28.51 -12.32
CA VAL A 74 16.82 28.69 -13.18
C VAL A 74 16.49 29.90 -14.04
N ASN A 75 16.91 31.08 -13.60
CA ASN A 75 16.69 32.30 -14.36
C ASN A 75 17.84 32.44 -15.34
N ASP A 76 17.59 32.13 -16.61
CA ASP A 76 18.44 32.62 -17.68
C ASP A 76 18.01 34.07 -17.94
N TYR A 77 18.94 35.03 -17.79
CA TYR A 77 18.65 36.47 -17.87
C TYR A 77 18.02 36.91 -19.22
N LEU A 78 17.94 36.01 -20.19
CA LEU A 78 17.39 36.21 -21.53
C LEU A 78 16.02 35.56 -21.75
N SER A 79 15.55 34.69 -20.85
CA SER A 79 14.29 33.96 -21.01
C SER A 79 13.14 34.70 -20.33
N VAL A 80 12.13 35.07 -21.11
CA VAL A 80 10.91 35.76 -20.63
C VAL A 80 10.03 34.86 -19.74
N ILE A 81 10.23 33.55 -19.82
CA ILE A 81 9.45 32.55 -19.09
C ILE A 81 10.37 31.90 -18.04
N PRO A 82 10.03 32.01 -16.74
CA PRO A 82 10.88 31.42 -15.70
C PRO A 82 10.81 29.89 -15.79
N GLU A 83 11.94 29.22 -15.60
CA GLU A 83 12.02 27.76 -15.49
C GLU A 83 12.05 27.32 -14.03
N ILE A 84 11.21 26.36 -13.65
CA ILE A 84 11.25 25.68 -12.34
C ILE A 84 12.02 24.38 -12.48
N GLU A 85 12.96 24.17 -11.56
CA GLU A 85 13.57 22.87 -11.33
C GLU A 85 12.61 21.95 -10.53
N VAL A 86 12.18 20.87 -11.17
CA VAL A 86 11.35 19.82 -10.57
C VAL A 86 12.26 18.78 -9.91
N LYS A 87 12.09 18.60 -8.60
CA LYS A 87 12.84 17.61 -7.79
C LYS A 87 11.90 16.52 -7.32
N VAL A 88 12.43 15.30 -7.26
CA VAL A 88 11.76 14.16 -6.65
C VAL A 88 12.48 13.84 -5.35
N PHE A 89 11.72 13.74 -4.28
CA PHE A 89 12.17 13.47 -2.93
C PHE A 89 11.69 12.08 -2.53
N ASN A 90 12.57 11.26 -1.96
CA ASN A 90 12.16 9.98 -1.39
C ASN A 90 12.03 10.10 0.14
N HIS A 91 10.81 10.15 0.65
CA HIS A 91 10.54 10.12 2.09
C HIS A 91 10.58 8.71 2.70
N GLY A 92 10.71 7.68 1.86
CA GLY A 92 10.83 6.30 2.30
C GLY A 92 12.24 5.94 2.76
N GLN A 93 12.35 4.81 3.46
CA GLN A 93 13.63 4.31 3.98
C GLN A 93 14.43 3.52 2.92
N THR A 94 13.77 3.05 1.88
CA THR A 94 14.38 2.24 0.82
C THR A 94 14.48 3.03 -0.48
N PRO A 95 15.46 2.72 -1.34
CA PRO A 95 15.56 3.34 -2.65
C PRO A 95 14.35 2.99 -3.52
N GLY A 96 13.92 3.95 -4.35
CA GLY A 96 12.93 3.75 -5.40
C GLY A 96 13.55 4.00 -6.77
N ILE A 97 13.19 3.18 -7.76
CA ILE A 97 13.58 3.41 -9.15
C ILE A 97 12.47 4.21 -9.80
N LEU A 98 12.70 5.49 -10.04
CA LEU A 98 11.82 6.31 -10.84
C LEU A 98 11.71 5.68 -12.23
N LYS A 99 10.49 5.59 -12.77
CA LYS A 99 10.23 5.05 -14.12
C LYS A 99 9.66 6.13 -15.01
N LYS A 100 8.63 6.82 -14.52
CA LYS A 100 7.86 7.81 -15.27
C LYS A 100 7.56 9.00 -14.38
N LEU A 101 7.81 10.21 -14.87
CA LEU A 101 7.20 11.42 -14.34
C LEU A 101 6.34 12.01 -15.44
N HIS A 102 5.09 12.28 -15.11
CA HIS A 102 4.19 13.01 -15.96
C HIS A 102 3.65 14.22 -15.19
N TYR A 103 3.55 15.37 -15.85
CA TYR A 103 3.03 16.57 -15.25
C TYR A 103 2.31 17.45 -16.29
N GLU A 104 1.30 18.18 -15.85
CA GLU A 104 0.53 19.12 -16.64
C GLU A 104 0.28 20.40 -15.84
N TRP A 105 0.10 21.51 -16.57
CA TRP A 105 -0.24 22.81 -16.01
C TRP A 105 -1.72 23.14 -16.25
N SER A 106 -2.44 23.53 -15.20
CA SER A 106 -3.86 23.93 -15.25
C SER A 106 -4.10 25.32 -14.63
N TYR A 107 -5.16 25.96 -15.12
CA TYR A 107 -5.72 27.19 -14.56
C TYR A 107 -6.42 26.92 -13.22
N ASP A 108 -7.15 25.82 -13.16
CA ASP A 108 -7.95 25.43 -12.01
C ASP A 108 -7.31 24.26 -11.27
N GLU A 109 -7.59 24.19 -9.97
CA GLU A 109 -7.16 23.06 -9.14
C GLU A 109 -7.83 21.78 -9.66
N PRO A 110 -7.06 20.72 -9.93
CA PRO A 110 -7.61 19.44 -10.36
C PRO A 110 -8.64 18.92 -9.34
N SER A 111 -9.90 18.80 -9.78
CA SER A 111 -11.00 18.34 -8.94
C SER A 111 -11.71 17.13 -9.56
N GLY A 112 -11.80 16.04 -8.80
CA GLY A 112 -12.72 14.92 -8.99
C GLY A 112 -12.47 13.98 -10.18
N VAL A 113 -12.13 14.48 -11.37
CA VAL A 113 -11.99 13.68 -12.59
C VAL A 113 -10.53 13.41 -12.88
N VAL A 114 -10.19 12.14 -13.13
CA VAL A 114 -8.85 11.71 -13.55
C VAL A 114 -8.47 12.49 -14.83
N PRO A 115 -7.37 13.27 -14.82
CA PRO A 115 -6.93 14.01 -15.98
C PRO A 115 -6.56 13.02 -17.08
N THR A 116 -6.91 13.36 -18.31
CA THR A 116 -6.41 12.62 -19.46
C THR A 116 -5.00 13.11 -19.74
N TYR A 117 -4.02 12.40 -19.18
CA TYR A 117 -2.61 12.70 -19.33
C TYR A 117 -2.17 12.60 -20.80
N ARG A 118 -1.67 13.69 -21.36
CA ARG A 118 -1.11 13.68 -22.72
C ARG A 118 0.29 13.07 -22.71
N ASN A 119 0.56 12.13 -23.61
CA ASN A 119 1.85 11.43 -23.65
C ASN A 119 3.07 12.34 -23.89
N GLU A 120 2.86 13.54 -24.43
CA GLU A 120 3.90 14.51 -24.79
C GLU A 120 4.67 15.07 -23.58
N ASP A 121 4.01 15.14 -22.41
CA ASP A 121 4.62 15.69 -21.17
C ASP A 121 5.15 14.59 -20.24
N THR A 122 5.39 13.39 -20.79
CA THR A 122 5.98 12.28 -20.05
C THR A 122 7.48 12.25 -20.21
N GLN A 123 8.19 12.29 -19.09
CA GLN A 123 9.62 11.98 -19.06
C GLN A 123 9.82 10.60 -18.44
N ILE A 124 10.51 9.74 -19.17
CA ILE A 124 10.89 8.40 -18.73
C ILE A 124 12.37 8.45 -18.34
N LYS A 125 12.68 8.13 -17.10
CA LYS A 125 14.06 8.04 -16.61
C LYS A 125 14.17 6.93 -15.58
N ASP A 126 15.02 5.95 -15.83
CA ASP A 126 15.38 4.89 -14.87
C ASP A 126 16.40 5.40 -13.84
N ASN A 127 15.99 6.34 -13.00
CA ASN A 127 16.86 6.93 -11.99
C ASN A 127 16.57 6.32 -10.61
N VAL A 128 17.63 5.90 -9.91
CA VAL A 128 17.53 5.45 -8.52
C VAL A 128 17.51 6.66 -7.60
N VAL A 129 16.50 6.75 -6.73
CA VAL A 129 16.37 7.80 -5.71
C VAL A 129 16.48 7.13 -4.35
N ALA A 130 17.61 7.30 -3.66
CA ALA A 130 17.82 6.74 -2.32
C ALA A 130 16.93 7.43 -1.28
N GLY A 131 16.68 6.74 -0.16
CA GLY A 131 15.88 7.28 0.93
C GLY A 131 16.53 8.53 1.54
N GLY A 132 15.76 9.62 1.66
CA GLY A 132 16.25 10.90 2.17
C GLY A 132 17.08 11.73 1.18
N GLU A 133 17.23 11.29 -0.08
CA GLU A 133 17.90 12.05 -1.12
C GLU A 133 16.91 12.80 -2.03
N ASP A 134 17.37 13.96 -2.53
CA ASP A 134 16.69 14.73 -3.56
C ASP A 134 17.31 14.35 -4.92
N HIS A 135 16.49 14.01 -5.91
CA HIS A 135 16.96 13.83 -7.28
C HIS A 135 16.41 14.92 -8.19
N GLN A 136 17.30 15.61 -8.91
CA GLN A 136 16.91 16.57 -9.93
C GLN A 136 16.37 15.81 -11.13
N PHE A 137 15.12 16.07 -11.49
CA PHE A 137 14.49 15.37 -12.58
C PHE A 137 14.52 16.18 -13.88
N GLY A 138 14.26 17.48 -13.82
CA GLY A 138 14.32 18.35 -14.99
C GLY A 138 13.89 19.77 -14.68
N THR A 139 13.87 20.61 -15.71
CA THR A 139 13.26 21.94 -15.64
C THR A 139 11.98 21.96 -16.47
N THR A 140 11.03 22.81 -16.06
CA THR A 140 9.81 23.08 -16.83
C THR A 140 9.51 24.58 -16.78
N ASN A 141 8.91 25.08 -17.85
CA ASN A 141 8.50 26.47 -17.94
C ASN A 141 7.30 26.74 -17.05
N VAL A 142 7.38 27.80 -16.24
CA VAL A 142 6.25 28.27 -15.43
C VAL A 142 5.27 28.96 -16.35
N HIS A 143 4.02 28.53 -16.31
CA HIS A 143 2.96 29.23 -17.02
C HIS A 143 2.34 30.28 -16.09
N PRO A 144 2.49 31.60 -16.36
CA PRO A 144 2.02 32.65 -15.46
C PRO A 144 0.51 32.59 -15.19
N ASN A 145 -0.26 32.07 -16.15
CA ASN A 145 -1.70 31.98 -16.05
C ASN A 145 -2.19 30.61 -15.56
N ARG A 146 -1.30 29.62 -15.39
CA ARG A 146 -1.66 28.26 -14.96
C ARG A 146 -0.91 27.95 -13.67
N PRO A 147 -1.44 28.34 -12.51
CA PRO A 147 -0.69 28.24 -11.26
C PRO A 147 -0.60 26.79 -10.75
N TYR A 148 -1.42 25.86 -11.24
CA TYR A 148 -1.42 24.49 -10.74
C TYR A 148 -0.56 23.59 -11.61
N LEU A 149 0.45 22.98 -11.00
CA LEU A 149 1.25 21.90 -11.57
C LEU A 149 0.81 20.59 -10.91
N PHE A 150 0.33 19.64 -11.71
CA PHE A 150 -0.15 18.36 -11.18
C PHE A 150 0.26 17.22 -12.10
N GLY A 151 0.23 16.00 -11.58
CA GLY A 151 0.64 14.84 -12.34
C GLY A 151 0.87 13.64 -11.46
N PHE A 152 1.69 12.72 -11.96
CA PHE A 152 2.03 11.50 -11.25
C PHE A 152 3.47 11.06 -11.50
N ILE A 153 3.99 10.33 -10.53
CA ILE A 153 5.24 9.58 -10.60
C ILE A 153 4.90 8.11 -10.60
N GLU A 154 5.38 7.35 -11.59
CA GLU A 154 5.49 5.89 -11.48
C GLU A 154 6.92 5.52 -11.10
N TYR A 155 7.04 4.63 -10.13
CA TYR A 155 8.31 4.12 -9.66
C TYR A 155 8.20 2.66 -9.24
N GLU A 156 9.34 1.99 -9.21
CA GLU A 156 9.47 0.63 -8.72
C GLU A 156 10.11 0.66 -7.33
N ASP A 157 9.46 0.05 -6.34
CA ASP A 157 10.00 -0.07 -4.98
C ASP A 157 11.03 -1.22 -4.89
N VAL A 158 11.69 -1.35 -3.74
CA VAL A 158 12.66 -2.44 -3.49
C VAL A 158 12.05 -3.86 -3.60
N PHE A 159 10.71 -3.97 -3.55
CA PHE A 159 9.98 -5.22 -3.70
C PHE A 159 9.55 -5.49 -5.15
N ARG A 160 10.05 -4.69 -6.11
CA ARG A 160 9.72 -4.78 -7.54
C ARG A 160 8.23 -4.56 -7.84
N LYS A 161 7.54 -3.84 -6.97
CA LYS A 161 6.15 -3.43 -7.21
C LYS A 161 6.13 -2.04 -7.82
N THR A 162 5.44 -1.89 -8.94
CA THR A 162 5.17 -0.57 -9.54
C THR A 162 4.17 0.18 -8.67
N ARG A 163 4.50 1.42 -8.35
CA ARG A 163 3.71 2.33 -7.52
C ARG A 163 3.52 3.64 -8.25
N THR A 164 2.36 4.26 -8.02
CA THR A 164 2.02 5.56 -8.57
C THR A 164 1.78 6.54 -7.43
N THR A 165 2.55 7.62 -7.38
CA THR A 165 2.27 8.75 -6.48
C THR A 165 1.77 9.91 -7.30
N ARG A 166 0.60 10.43 -6.96
CA ARG A 166 0.05 11.65 -7.56
C ARG A 166 0.46 12.87 -6.75
N PHE A 167 0.60 14.00 -7.43
CA PHE A 167 0.91 15.26 -6.79
C PHE A 167 0.13 16.40 -7.45
N CYS A 168 -0.17 17.41 -6.67
CA CYS A 168 -0.61 18.71 -7.15
C CYS A 168 0.04 19.78 -6.29
N MET A 169 0.58 20.80 -6.94
CA MET A 169 1.20 21.94 -6.30
C MET A 169 0.64 23.20 -6.93
N LYS A 170 0.35 24.20 -6.09
CA LYS A 170 0.08 25.54 -6.54
C LYS A 170 1.37 26.35 -6.50
N MET A 171 1.75 26.86 -7.65
CA MET A 171 2.93 27.68 -7.88
C MET A 171 2.53 29.14 -7.81
N THR A 172 3.17 29.90 -6.92
CA THR A 172 2.97 31.34 -6.78
C THR A 172 4.27 32.06 -7.10
N ILE A 173 4.23 32.96 -8.08
CA ILE A 173 5.35 33.84 -8.40
C ILE A 173 5.34 34.99 -7.39
N VAL A 174 6.32 35.02 -6.49
CA VAL A 174 6.45 36.05 -5.46
C VAL A 174 7.27 37.23 -5.98
N SER A 175 8.33 36.95 -6.75
CA SER A 175 9.17 37.93 -7.43
C SER A 175 9.83 37.27 -8.66
N ALA A 176 10.54 38.04 -9.48
CA ALA A 176 11.23 37.54 -10.68
C ALA A 176 12.24 36.41 -10.39
N ASP A 177 12.76 36.36 -9.16
CA ASP A 177 13.74 35.39 -8.67
C ASP A 177 13.18 34.40 -7.64
N LYS A 178 11.90 34.53 -7.25
CA LYS A 178 11.28 33.71 -6.21
C LYS A 178 9.92 33.18 -6.61
N ILE A 179 9.82 31.85 -6.66
CA ILE A 179 8.57 31.11 -6.79
C ILE A 179 8.42 30.24 -5.54
N THR A 180 7.23 30.27 -4.95
CA THR A 180 6.86 29.38 -3.86
C THR A 180 5.92 28.31 -4.38
N SER A 181 6.08 27.08 -3.88
CA SER A 181 5.16 25.98 -4.12
C SER A 181 4.44 25.66 -2.81
N GLU A 182 3.13 25.44 -2.89
CA GLU A 182 2.33 24.90 -1.80
C GLU A 182 1.61 23.63 -2.28
N PRO A 183 1.52 22.57 -1.45
CA PRO A 183 0.70 21.41 -1.78
C PRO A 183 -0.74 21.86 -2.06
N ALA A 184 -1.29 21.38 -3.17
CA ALA A 184 -2.68 21.61 -3.58
C ALA A 184 -3.32 20.27 -3.98
N GLY A 185 -4.58 20.29 -4.34
CA GLY A 185 -5.36 19.10 -4.69
C GLY A 185 -6.27 18.66 -3.56
N THR A 186 -7.48 18.27 -3.92
CA THR A 186 -8.43 17.64 -3.00
C THR A 186 -7.99 16.21 -2.65
N PRO A 187 -8.41 15.65 -1.50
CA PRO A 187 -8.18 14.24 -1.18
C PRO A 187 -8.66 13.27 -2.27
N ALA A 188 -9.64 13.69 -3.08
CA ALA A 188 -10.14 12.93 -4.23
C ALA A 188 -9.04 12.61 -5.26
N HIS A 189 -7.98 13.43 -5.34
CA HIS A 189 -6.83 13.20 -6.21
C HIS A 189 -6.10 11.89 -5.86
N ASN A 190 -6.12 11.47 -4.59
CA ASN A 190 -5.51 10.21 -4.17
C ASN A 190 -6.32 8.97 -4.58
N HIS A 191 -7.56 9.15 -5.07
CA HIS A 191 -8.49 8.06 -5.40
C HIS A 191 -8.65 7.83 -6.91
N TRP A 192 -7.77 8.40 -7.74
CA TRP A 192 -7.82 8.28 -9.19
C TRP A 192 -7.23 6.98 -9.75
N ASP A 193 -7.23 5.91 -8.95
CA ASP A 193 -6.78 4.55 -9.27
C ASP A 193 -7.95 3.59 -9.53
#